data_AF-D1NS33-F1
#
_entry.id   AF-D1NS33-F1
#
_cell.length_a   1.000
_cell.length_b   1.000
_cell.length_c   1.000
_cell.angle_alpha   90.00
_cell.angle_beta   90.00
_cell.angle_gamma   90.00
#
_symmetry.space_group_name_H-M   'P 1'
#
loop_
_entity.id
_entity.type
_entity.pdbx_description
1 polymer ?
#
loop_
_entity_poly.entity_id
_entity_poly.type
_entity_poly.pdbx_seq_one_letter_code
_entity_poly.pdbx_strand_id
1 'polypeptide(L)' 'MLELGLRVGTTVRVTQRSNAGGRVVARGAERIALDGATANSIMLDLAVANA' A
#
# COMPACT_ATOMS: atom_id res chain seq x y z
N MET A 1 2.03 -6.27 -10.42
CA MET A 1 2.31 -6.02 -8.98
C MET A 1 2.84 -7.26 -8.25
N LEU A 2 2.71 -8.46 -8.82
CA LEU A 2 3.29 -9.68 -8.27
C LEU A 2 4.83 -9.57 -8.16
N GLU A 3 5.43 -8.83 -9.08
CA GLU A 3 6.85 -8.50 -9.18
C GLU A 3 7.32 -7.63 -8.02
N LEU A 4 6.41 -6.88 -7.38
CA LEU A 4 6.67 -6.08 -6.19
C LEU A 4 6.30 -6.82 -4.89
N GLY A 5 5.84 -8.07 -5.00
CA GLY A 5 5.37 -8.87 -3.86
C GLY A 5 4.05 -8.41 -3.24
N LEU A 6 3.32 -7.53 -3.94
CA LEU A 6 1.99 -7.08 -3.52
C LEU A 6 0.93 -8.03 -4.12
N ARG A 7 0.35 -8.85 -3.24
CA ARG A 7 -0.64 -9.89 -3.55
C ARG A 7 -1.64 -10.01 -2.41
N VAL A 8 -2.73 -10.73 -2.65
CA VAL A 8 -3.73 -11.04 -1.61
C VAL A 8 -3.05 -11.67 -0.39
N GLY A 9 -3.39 -11.19 0.81
CA GLY A 9 -2.78 -11.59 2.07
C GLY A 9 -1.51 -10.81 2.45
N THR A 10 -0.94 -10.00 1.55
CA THR A 10 0.18 -9.11 1.92
C THR A 10 -0.34 -7.98 2.81
N THR A 11 0.19 -7.88 4.03
CA THR A 11 -0.05 -6.73 4.90
C THR A 11 0.87 -5.58 4.52
N VAL A 12 0.31 -4.38 4.38
CA VAL A 12 1.06 -3.16 4.11
C VAL A 12 0.62 -2.04 5.05
N ARG A 13 1.53 -1.12 5.33
CA ARG A 13 1.21 0.11 6.08
C ARG A 13 1.30 1.31 5.15
N VAL A 14 0.23 2.10 5.05
CA VAL A 14 0.31 3.41 4.38
C VAL A 14 1.16 4.34 5.24
N THR A 15 2.33 4.73 4.73
CA THR A 15 3.26 5.64 5.43
C THR A 15 3.15 7.08 4.93
N GLN A 16 2.60 7.29 3.74
CA GLN A 16 2.36 8.63 3.20
C GLN A 16 1.15 8.64 2.28
N ARG A 17 0.41 9.76 2.31
CA ARG A 17 -0.67 10.07 1.36
C ARG A 17 -0.28 11.33 0.59
N SER A 18 -0.44 11.33 -0.72
CA SER A 18 -0.23 12.52 -1.56
C SER A 18 -1.56 13.21 -1.88
N ASN A 19 -1.49 14.51 -2.19
CA ASN A 19 -2.67 15.31 -2.53
C ASN A 19 -3.32 14.88 -3.85
N ALA A 20 -2.57 14.21 -4.74
CA ALA A 20 -3.07 13.67 -6.01
C ALA A 20 -3.67 12.24 -5.87
N GLY A 21 -3.91 11.78 -4.64
CA GLY A 21 -4.49 10.46 -4.36
C GLY A 21 -3.48 9.30 -4.34
N GLY A 22 -2.21 9.57 -4.61
CA GLY A 22 -1.12 8.59 -4.51
C GLY A 22 -0.81 8.18 -3.07
N ARG A 23 -0.17 7.02 -2.91
CA ARG A 23 0.11 6.40 -1.60
C ARG A 23 1.52 5.84 -1.59
N VAL A 24 2.25 6.03 -0.50
CA VAL A 24 3.48 5.26 -0.23
C VAL A 24 3.13 4.22 0.82
N VAL A 25 3.38 2.96 0.48
CA VAL A 25 3.12 1.82 1.36
C VAL A 25 4.43 1.14 1.75
N ALA A 26 4.51 0.70 3.00
CA ALA A 26 5.60 -0.10 3.52
C ALA A 26 5.19 -1.57 3.61
N ARG A 27 6.07 -2.45 3.13
CA ARG A 27 6.01 -3.91 3.30
C ARG A 27 7.33 -4.36 3.92
N GLY A 28 7.34 -4.63 5.22
CA GLY A 28 8.60 -4.86 5.94
C GLY A 28 9.53 -3.65 5.83
N ALA A 29 10.74 -3.84 5.32
CA ALA A 29 11.72 -2.77 5.08
C ALA A 29 11.53 -2.03 3.74
N GLU A 30 10.74 -2.59 2.81
CA GLU A 30 10.52 -2.02 1.48
C GLU A 30 9.49 -0.89 1.52
N ARG A 31 9.70 0.15 0.69
CA ARG A 31 8.73 1.23 0.45
C ARG A 31 8.40 1.30 -1.03
N ILE A 32 7.11 1.34 -1.33
CA ILE A 32 6.60 1.32 -2.71
C ILE A 32 5.69 2.53 -2.88
N ALA A 33 5.98 3.36 -3.89
CA ALA A 33 5.12 4.46 -4.28
C ALA A 33 4.08 3.99 -5.30
N LEU A 34 2.83 4.37 -5.07
CA LEU A 34 1.69 4.10 -5.94
C LEU A 34 1.10 5.43 -6.39
N ASP A 35 0.85 5.57 -7.70
CA ASP A 35 0.05 6.67 -8.22
C ASP A 35 -1.42 6.53 -7.77
N GLY A 36 -2.22 7.59 -7.94
CA GLY A 36 -3.60 7.59 -7.47
C GLY A 36 -4.50 6.56 -8.15
N ALA A 37 -4.32 6.29 -9.44
CA ALA A 37 -5.13 5.32 -10.16
C ALA A 37 -4.81 3.90 -9.69
N THR A 38 -3.52 3.54 -9.61
CA THR A 38 -3.08 2.24 -9.07
C THR A 38 -3.51 2.07 -7.62
N ALA A 39 -3.38 3.11 -6.80
CA ALA A 39 -3.78 3.05 -5.41
C ALA A 39 -5.29 2.78 -5.28
N ASN A 40 -6.13 3.38 -6.13
CA ASN A 40 -7.59 3.23 -6.10
C ASN A 40 -8.09 1.91 -6.70
N SER A 41 -7.27 1.21 -7.49
CA SER A 41 -7.66 -0.11 -8.03
C SER A 41 -7.40 -1.27 -7.05
N ILE A 42 -6.75 -1.01 -5.92
CA ILE A 42 -6.39 -2.03 -4.93
C ILE A 42 -7.41 -2.01 -3.79
N MET A 43 -8.09 -3.14 -3.59
CA MET A 43 -8.95 -3.37 -2.43
C MET A 43 -8.11 -3.83 -1.24
N LEU A 44 -8.46 -3.35 -0.04
CA LEU A 44 -7.76 -3.67 1.21
C LEU A 44 -8.78 -4.11 2.27
N ASP A 45 -8.39 -5.09 3.07
CA ASP A 45 -9.02 -5.34 4.36
C ASP A 45 -8.31 -4.49 5.42
N LEU A 46 -9.09 -3.75 6.22
CA LEU A 46 -8.54 -2.92 7.28
C LEU A 46 -8.04 -3.82 8.42
N ALA A 47 -6.73 -3.83 8.66
CA ALA A 47 -6.13 -4.42 9.84
C ALA A 47 -5.94 -3.36 10.92
N VAL A 48 -6.26 -3.70 12.17
CA VAL A 48 -5.95 -2.86 13.32
C VAL A 48 -4.44 -2.94 13.56
N ALA A 49 -3.75 -1.80 13.53
CA ALA A 49 -2.34 -1.76 13.91
C ALA A 49 -2.23 -1.98 15.42
N ASN A 50 -1.51 -3.02 15.84
CA ASN A 50 -1.11 -3.17 17.24
C ASN A 50 -0.12 -2.03 17.55
N ALA A 51 -0.48 -1.20 18.53
CA ALA A 51 0.29 -0.05 18.98
C ALA A 51 1.62 -0.44 19.61
#